data_AF-A0A7J4UNE1-F1
#
_entry.id   AF-A0A7J4UNE1-F1
#
_cell.length_a   1.000
_cell.length_b   1.000
_cell.length_c   1.000
_cell.angle_alpha   90.00
_cell.angle_beta   90.00
_cell.angle_gamma   90.00
#
_symmetry.space_group_name_H-M   'P 1'
#
loop_
_entity.id
_entity.type
_entity.pdbx_description
1 polymer ?
#
loop_
_entity_poly.entity_id
_entity_poly.type
_entity_poly.pdbx_seq_one_letter_code
_entity_poly.pdbx_strand_id
1 'polypeptide(L)' 'MTRESHMEQVERWAKFVRDNPTKWQKPHAEFIDALFQNQKRVLLELLKQPNGKEKIIKLYNIKNIKGYSFLQP' A
#
# COMPACT_ATOMS: atom_id res chain seq x y z
N MET A 1 -19.86 4.20 -16.54
CA MET A 1 -19.55 3.05 -15.67
C MET A 1 -19.65 3.56 -14.23
N THR A 2 -20.72 3.23 -13.52
CA THR A 2 -20.97 3.67 -12.14
C THR A 2 -19.97 2.97 -11.23
N ARG A 3 -19.31 3.74 -10.34
CA ARG A 3 -18.38 3.19 -9.36
C ARG A 3 -19.22 2.39 -8.36
N GLU A 4 -18.96 1.10 -8.27
CA GLU A 4 -19.66 0.21 -7.34
C GLU A 4 -19.42 0.67 -5.90
N SER A 5 -20.41 0.43 -5.05
CA SER A 5 -20.30 0.78 -3.65
C SER A 5 -19.21 -0.07 -2.98
N HIS A 6 -18.62 0.47 -1.92
CA HIS A 6 -17.61 -0.26 -1.14
C HIS A 6 -18.14 -1.63 -0.67
N MET A 7 -19.42 -1.71 -0.30
CA MET A 7 -20.06 -2.94 0.15
C MET A 7 -20.17 -3.99 -0.94
N GLU A 8 -20.52 -3.61 -2.17
CA GLU A 8 -20.58 -4.53 -3.32
C GLU A 8 -19.21 -5.16 -3.60
N GLN A 9 -18.13 -4.40 -3.44
CA GLN A 9 -16.77 -4.91 -3.59
C GLN A 9 -16.42 -5.93 -2.50
N VAL A 10 -16.78 -5.64 -1.25
CA VAL A 10 -16.57 -6.54 -0.11
C VAL A 10 -17.34 -7.85 -0.30
N GLU A 11 -18.61 -7.78 -0.68
CA GLU A 11 -19.45 -8.97 -0.89
C GLU A 11 -18.91 -9.88 -1.98
N ARG A 12 -18.45 -9.33 -3.10
CA ARG A 12 -17.84 -10.13 -4.16
C ARG A 12 -16.55 -10.79 -3.74
N TRP A 13 -15.69 -10.07 -3.02
CA TRP A 13 -14.45 -10.66 -2.51
C TRP A 13 -14.74 -11.76 -1.51
N ALA A 14 -15.69 -11.56 -0.60
CA ALA A 14 -16.12 -12.58 0.35
C ALA A 14 -16.67 -13.82 -0.36
N LYS A 15 -17.47 -13.63 -1.41
CA LYS A 15 -17.96 -14.74 -2.25
C LYS A 15 -16.81 -15.46 -2.97
N PHE A 16 -15.90 -14.72 -3.60
CA PHE A 16 -14.75 -15.30 -4.30
C PHE A 16 -13.87 -16.15 -3.37
N VAL A 17 -13.55 -15.66 -2.18
CA VAL A 17 -12.78 -16.38 -1.16
C VAL A 17 -13.48 -17.67 -0.74
N ARG A 18 -14.80 -17.59 -0.47
CA ARG A 18 -15.62 -18.74 -0.09
C ARG A 18 -15.66 -19.82 -1.17
N ASP A 19 -15.82 -19.42 -2.43
CA ASP A 19 -15.93 -20.33 -3.57
C ASP A 19 -14.56 -20.89 -4.00
N ASN A 20 -13.44 -20.30 -3.55
CA ASN A 20 -12.08 -20.65 -3.98
C ASN A 20 -11.09 -20.79 -2.80
N PRO A 21 -11.35 -21.66 -1.79
CA PRO A 21 -10.67 -21.66 -0.49
C PRO A 21 -9.14 -21.83 -0.53
N THR A 22 -8.59 -22.41 -1.61
CA THR A 22 -7.14 -22.65 -1.78
C THR A 22 -6.50 -21.81 -2.89
N LYS A 23 -7.28 -21.02 -3.64
CA LYS A 23 -6.81 -20.25 -4.79
C LYS A 23 -6.87 -18.75 -4.58
N TRP A 24 -7.65 -18.27 -3.60
CA TRP A 24 -7.81 -16.84 -3.36
C TRP A 24 -6.54 -16.17 -2.80
N GLN A 25 -5.67 -16.93 -2.13
CA GLN A 25 -4.49 -16.39 -1.45
C GLN A 25 -3.53 -15.71 -2.43
N LYS A 26 -3.30 -16.31 -3.60
CA LYS A 26 -2.38 -15.79 -4.60
C LYS A 26 -2.80 -14.41 -5.14
N PRO A 27 -4.00 -14.23 -5.74
CA PRO A 27 -4.41 -12.91 -6.25
C PRO A 27 -4.56 -11.88 -5.12
N HIS A 28 -4.92 -12.30 -3.91
CA HIS A 28 -4.92 -11.41 -2.75
C HIS A 28 -3.49 -10.93 -2.41
N ALA A 29 -2.53 -11.84 -2.32
CA ALA A 29 -1.13 -11.49 -2.07
C ALA A 29 -0.59 -10.57 -3.16
N GLU A 30 -0.82 -10.88 -4.45
CA GLU A 30 -0.42 -10.04 -5.58
C GLU A 30 -1.01 -8.62 -5.50
N PHE A 31 -2.28 -8.51 -5.10
CA PHE A 31 -2.93 -7.21 -4.90
C PHE A 31 -2.27 -6.41 -3.76
N ILE A 32 -2.05 -7.04 -2.60
CA ILE A 32 -1.39 -6.42 -1.45
C ILE A 32 0.05 -6.00 -1.79
N ASP A 33 0.79 -6.87 -2.49
CA ASP A 33 2.15 -6.59 -2.95
C ASP A 33 2.18 -5.40 -3.90
N ALA A 34 1.22 -5.29 -4.82
CA ALA A 34 1.11 -4.14 -5.71
C ALA A 34 0.87 -2.83 -4.95
N LEU A 35 0.09 -2.85 -3.85
CA LEU A 35 -0.10 -1.68 -2.98
C LEU A 35 1.23 -1.26 -2.34
N PHE A 36 1.99 -2.21 -1.80
CA PHE A 36 3.30 -1.92 -1.21
C PHE A 36 4.32 -1.42 -2.24
N GLN A 37 4.34 -2.00 -3.44
CA GLN A 37 5.20 -1.54 -4.54
C GLN A 37 4.85 -0.10 -4.94
N ASN A 38 3.57 0.22 -5.06
CA ASN A 38 3.14 1.57 -5.38
C ASN A 38 3.49 2.56 -4.25
N GLN A 39 3.31 2.18 -2.99
CA GLN A 39 3.70 2.99 -1.84
C GLN A 39 5.21 3.26 -1.86
N LYS A 40 6.03 2.23 -2.07
CA LYS A 40 7.49 2.36 -2.17
C LYS A 40 7.89 3.31 -3.29
N ARG A 41 7.26 3.19 -4.47
CA ARG A 41 7.48 4.10 -5.60
C ARG A 41 7.16 5.55 -5.21
N VAL A 42 6.00 5.80 -4.60
CA VAL A 42 5.61 7.14 -4.15
C VAL A 42 6.60 7.72 -3.15
N LEU A 43 7.07 6.93 -2.18
CA LEU A 43 8.07 7.35 -1.22
C LEU A 43 9.41 7.71 -1.89
N LEU A 44 9.87 6.91 -2.84
CA LEU A 44 11.09 7.19 -3.60
C LEU A 44 10.97 8.46 -4.45
N GLU A 45 9.82 8.69 -5.09
CA GLU A 45 9.57 9.93 -5.83
C GLU A 45 9.51 11.16 -4.89
N LEU A 46 8.94 11.00 -3.69
CA LEU A 46 8.95 12.06 -2.69
C LEU A 46 10.38 12.42 -2.29
N LEU A 47 11.25 11.43 -2.05
CA LEU A 47 12.64 11.67 -1.64
C LEU A 47 13.46 12.46 -2.67
N LYS A 48 13.07 12.46 -3.96
CA LYS A 48 13.72 13.28 -5.00
C LYS A 48 13.35 14.76 -4.89
N GLN A 49 12.30 15.12 -4.14
CA GLN A 49 11.88 16.51 -3.98
C GLN A 49 12.75 17.23 -2.93
N PRO A 50 12.98 18.55 -3.05
CA PRO A 50 13.79 19.31 -2.10
C PRO A 50 13.36 19.21 -0.63
N ASN A 51 12.07 18.99 -0.37
CA ASN A 51 11.50 18.80 0.98
C ASN A 51 10.85 17.42 1.19
N GLY A 52 11.26 16.44 0.37
CA GLY A 52 10.70 15.10 0.35
C GLY A 52 10.85 14.36 1.67
N LYS A 53 12.05 14.42 2.23
CA LYS A 53 12.40 13.76 3.48
C LYS A 53 11.57 14.28 4.65
N GLU A 54 11.41 15.59 4.78
CA GLU A 54 10.61 16.23 5.83
C GLU A 54 9.14 15.86 5.71
N LYS A 55 8.60 15.81 4.48
CA LYS A 55 7.22 15.37 4.22
C LYS A 55 6.99 13.95 4.69
N ILE A 56 7.91 13.02 4.39
CA ILE A 56 7.77 11.61 4.80
C ILE A 56 7.83 11.49 6.33
N ILE A 57 8.78 12.16 6.98
CA ILE A 57 8.90 12.17 8.45
C ILE A 57 7.60 12.66 9.10
N LYS A 58 7.01 13.74 8.57
CA LYS A 58 5.76 14.30 9.07
C LYS A 58 4.57 13.38 8.81
N LEU A 59 4.46 12.81 7.61
CA LEU A 59 3.34 11.95 7.21
C LEU A 59 3.26 10.68 8.08
N TYR A 60 4.40 10.08 8.41
CA TYR A 60 4.47 8.85 9.19
C TYR A 60 4.79 9.09 10.68
N ASN A 61 4.86 10.35 11.12
CA ASN A 61 5.21 10.73 12.49
C ASN A 61 6.49 10.02 12.99
N ILE A 62 7.53 9.98 12.14
CA ILE A 62 8.76 9.25 12.41
C ILE A 62 9.57 9.98 13.48
N LYS A 63 9.71 9.37 14.65
CA LYS A 63 10.48 9.92 15.78
C LYS A 63 11.94 9.46 15.81
N ASN A 64 12.22 8.28 15.28
CA ASN A 64 13.56 7.70 15.24
C ASN A 64 13.98 7.41 13.80
N ILE A 65 14.65 8.37 13.16
CA ILE A 65 15.12 8.25 11.77
C ILE A 65 16.11 7.08 11.61
N LYS A 66 16.89 6.74 12.65
CA LYS A 66 17.88 5.65 12.57
C LYS A 66 17.22 4.29 12.34
N GLY A 67 15.97 4.11 12.74
CA GLY A 67 15.18 2.90 12.45
C GLY A 67 14.71 2.77 11.00
N TYR A 68 14.86 3.82 10.19
CA TYR A 68 14.40 3.87 8.80
C TYR A 68 15.60 4.09 7.88
N SER A 69 16.25 2.99 7.48
CA SER A 69 17.46 3.01 6.64
C SER A 69 17.30 3.80 5.34
N PHE A 70 16.11 3.76 4.72
CA PHE A 70 15.82 4.50 3.48
C PHE A 70 15.68 6.02 3.66
N LEU A 71 15.67 6.53 4.90
CA LEU A 71 15.67 7.96 5.23
C LEU A 71 17.03 8.46 5.72
N GLN A 72 18.00 7.56 5.86
CA GLN A 72 19.36 7.94 6.20
C GLN A 72 20.01 8.65 4.99
N PRO A 73 20.89 9.64 5.23
CA PRO A 73 21.56 10.37 4.16
C PRO A 73 22.45 9.46 3.30
#